data_AF-A0A2S2NTT9-F1
#
_entry.id   AF-A0A2S2NTT9-F1
#
_cell.length_a   1.000
_cell.length_b   1.000
_cell.length_c   1.000
_cell.angle_alpha   90.00
_cell.angle_beta   90.00
_cell.angle_gamma   90.00
#
_symmetry.space_group_name_H-M   'P 1'
#
loop_
_entity.id
_entity.type
_entity.pdbx_description
1 polymer ?
#
loop_
_entity_poly.entity_id
_entity_poly.type
_entity_poly.pdbx_seq_one_letter_code
_entity_poly.pdbx_strand_id
1 'polypeptide(L)'
;MPETGYQVLSSEREEEVHFQFTPNVARNRWNHIEDLDTFFTRIYLYHQRHGFICLILQSALDLLQVIFLLVFSLFLFYCIDYPVLFRDKPADSNRVINGTDKVRLSDVFLPASKCTSKFTIFTYLYMIPLLMFALFRLMKVFNVAYHYADIKAFYNVALHIPDKELQNYTWREIIHKVIEAQKEQNMCIHKLDLTELDIYQRILRTKNYLIALVNKSVLPTNFNIPFLGDVIYFSNGMKYNLNLLLFWGPWSPFENN
;
A
#
# COMPACT_ATOMS: atom_id res chain seq x y z
N MET A 1 5.76 -47.96 -68.92
CA MET A 1 5.98 -46.97 -67.86
C MET A 1 4.68 -46.73 -67.13
N PRO A 2 4.55 -47.24 -65.90
CA PRO A 2 3.73 -46.60 -64.89
C PRO A 2 4.42 -46.50 -63.51
N GLU A 3 4.04 -45.43 -62.81
CA GLU A 3 3.79 -45.28 -61.37
C GLU A 3 4.86 -45.63 -60.33
N THR A 4 5.32 -44.56 -59.69
CA THR A 4 6.13 -44.46 -58.47
C THR A 4 5.37 -44.85 -57.21
N GLY A 5 6.03 -45.64 -56.37
CA GLY A 5 5.49 -46.20 -55.13
C GLY A 5 5.17 -45.19 -54.04
N TYR A 6 3.97 -45.34 -53.48
CA TYR A 6 3.57 -44.85 -52.16
C TYR A 6 3.73 -45.99 -51.15
N GLN A 7 4.42 -45.74 -50.04
CA GLN A 7 3.85 -45.88 -48.68
C GLN A 7 4.88 -45.47 -47.63
N VAL A 8 4.57 -44.33 -47.00
CA VAL A 8 5.23 -43.74 -45.84
C VAL A 8 4.82 -44.54 -44.61
N LEU A 9 5.80 -45.03 -43.85
CA LEU A 9 5.58 -45.52 -42.48
C LEU A 9 6.40 -44.68 -41.51
N SER A 10 5.65 -43.97 -40.65
CA SER A 10 6.00 -43.53 -39.29
C SER A 10 7.31 -42.76 -39.08
N SER A 11 7.24 -41.42 -39.14
CA SER A 11 8.08 -40.56 -38.31
C SER A 11 7.23 -39.96 -37.19
N GLU A 12 7.10 -40.69 -36.08
CA GLU A 12 6.78 -40.05 -34.80
C GLU A 12 8.06 -39.36 -34.32
N ARG A 13 8.13 -38.05 -34.53
CA ARG A 13 9.01 -37.19 -33.74
C ARG A 13 8.08 -36.32 -32.90
N GLU A 14 7.99 -36.67 -31.63
CA GLU A 14 7.36 -35.87 -30.59
C GLU A 14 7.88 -34.43 -30.70
N GLU A 15 6.99 -33.49 -31.02
CA GLU A 15 7.27 -32.08 -30.85
C GLU A 15 7.27 -31.79 -29.34
N GLU A 16 8.46 -31.76 -28.75
CA GLU A 16 8.68 -31.04 -27.50
C GLU A 16 8.28 -29.57 -27.73
N VAL A 17 7.09 -29.21 -27.26
CA VAL A 17 6.67 -27.80 -27.14
C VAL A 17 7.53 -27.17 -26.06
N HIS A 18 8.72 -26.74 -26.47
CA HIS A 18 9.54 -25.85 -25.66
C HIS A 18 8.78 -24.52 -25.59
N PHE A 19 8.17 -24.21 -24.44
CA PHE A 19 7.62 -22.89 -24.16
C PHE A 19 8.76 -21.87 -24.13
N GLN A 20 9.19 -21.44 -25.32
CA GLN A 20 10.08 -20.32 -25.47
C GLN A 20 9.24 -19.07 -25.22
N PHE A 21 9.38 -18.50 -24.02
CA PHE A 21 8.78 -17.23 -23.65
C PHE A 21 9.27 -16.19 -24.66
N THR A 22 8.44 -15.85 -25.64
CA THR A 22 8.87 -15.00 -26.75
C THR A 22 9.16 -13.59 -26.23
N PRO A 23 10.28 -12.96 -26.64
CA PRO A 23 10.62 -11.58 -26.24
C PRO A 23 9.58 -10.54 -26.68
N ASN A 24 8.70 -10.91 -27.62
CA ASN A 24 7.61 -10.06 -28.10
C ASN A 24 6.51 -9.84 -27.06
N VAL A 25 6.27 -10.77 -26.13
CA VAL A 25 5.27 -10.58 -25.06
C VAL A 25 5.76 -9.56 -24.04
N ALA A 26 7.07 -9.57 -23.73
CA ALA A 26 7.69 -8.57 -22.85
C ALA A 26 7.67 -7.16 -23.45
N ARG A 27 7.90 -7.04 -24.77
CA ARG A 27 7.85 -5.76 -25.51
C ARG A 27 6.46 -5.10 -25.56
N ASN A 28 5.40 -5.86 -25.37
CA ASN A 28 4.04 -5.34 -25.47
C ASN A 28 3.34 -5.20 -24.12
N ARG A 29 3.97 -5.61 -23.01
CA ARG A 29 3.34 -5.60 -21.68
C ARG A 29 3.01 -4.20 -21.17
N TRP A 30 3.86 -3.22 -21.49
CA TRP A 30 3.69 -1.82 -21.11
C TRP A 30 3.34 -0.90 -22.27
N ASN A 31 2.89 -1.49 -23.38
CA ASN A 31 2.39 -0.72 -24.51
C ASN A 31 1.02 -0.11 -24.14
N HIS A 32 0.86 1.18 -24.37
CA HIS A 32 -0.35 1.94 -24.05
C HIS A 32 -0.85 1.81 -22.61
N ILE A 33 -0.27 2.60 -21.71
CA ILE A 33 -0.74 2.68 -20.33
C ILE A 33 -1.88 3.69 -20.26
N GLU A 34 -3.06 3.25 -19.79
CA GLU A 34 -4.26 4.10 -19.63
C GLU A 34 -4.01 5.24 -18.63
N ASP A 35 -3.50 4.92 -17.44
CA ASP A 35 -3.15 5.91 -16.39
C ASP A 35 -1.62 6.02 -16.23
N LEU A 36 -1.05 6.85 -17.09
CA LEU A 36 0.38 7.20 -17.08
C LEU A 36 0.78 7.98 -15.82
N ASP A 37 -0.13 8.74 -15.21
CA ASP A 37 0.19 9.60 -14.07
C ASP A 37 0.42 8.78 -12.81
N THR A 38 -0.46 7.82 -12.54
CA THR A 38 -0.27 6.84 -11.48
C THR A 38 0.92 5.95 -11.77
N PHE A 39 1.14 5.55 -13.02
CA PHE A 39 2.29 4.73 -13.40
C PHE A 39 3.63 5.43 -13.08
N PHE A 40 3.84 6.66 -13.54
CA PHE A 40 5.06 7.41 -13.22
C PHE A 40 5.19 7.71 -11.73
N THR A 41 4.06 7.98 -11.05
CA THR A 41 4.07 8.16 -9.60
C THR A 41 4.52 6.90 -8.88
N ARG A 42 4.09 5.71 -9.31
CA ARG A 42 4.52 4.44 -8.73
C ARG A 42 5.98 4.13 -9.05
N ILE A 43 6.48 4.45 -10.24
CA ILE A 43 7.91 4.34 -10.59
C ILE A 43 8.75 5.20 -9.63
N TYR A 44 8.34 6.44 -9.41
CA TYR A 44 8.99 7.35 -8.48
C TYR A 44 8.98 6.81 -7.04
N LEU A 45 7.81 6.38 -6.55
CA LEU A 45 7.68 5.85 -5.19
C LEU A 45 8.48 4.56 -5.00
N TYR A 46 8.59 3.71 -6.02
CA TYR A 46 9.39 2.49 -5.98
C TYR A 46 10.88 2.80 -5.76
N HIS A 47 11.42 3.79 -6.48
CA HIS A 47 12.80 4.25 -6.31
C HIS A 47 13.02 4.85 -4.91
N GLN A 48 12.14 5.79 -4.50
CA GLN A 48 12.28 6.48 -3.22
C GLN A 48 12.10 5.57 -2.00
N ARG A 49 11.35 4.48 -2.12
CA ARG A 49 11.17 3.48 -1.05
C ARG A 49 12.18 2.33 -1.11
N HIS A 50 13.23 2.46 -1.90
CA HIS A 50 14.31 1.47 -2.01
C HIS A 50 13.83 0.07 -2.45
N GLY A 51 12.82 0.03 -3.33
CA GLY A 51 12.39 -1.19 -4.02
C GLY A 51 11.26 -1.98 -3.38
N PHE A 52 10.97 -3.13 -3.97
CA PHE A 52 9.76 -3.91 -3.69
C PHE A 52 9.67 -4.40 -2.25
N ILE A 53 10.71 -5.07 -1.76
CA ILE A 53 10.68 -5.74 -0.44
C ILE A 53 10.47 -4.72 0.67
N CYS A 54 11.18 -3.59 0.64
CA CYS A 54 11.03 -2.51 1.61
C CYS A 54 9.59 -1.96 1.63
N LEU A 55 8.98 -1.80 0.45
CA LEU A 55 7.62 -1.28 0.32
C LEU A 55 6.56 -2.24 0.88
N ILE A 56 6.69 -3.53 0.59
CA ILE A 56 5.77 -4.56 1.12
C ILE A 56 5.97 -4.73 2.62
N LEU A 57 7.23 -4.76 3.08
CA LEU A 57 7.54 -4.86 4.50
C LEU A 57 6.96 -3.67 5.28
N GLN A 58 7.14 -2.45 4.78
CA GLN A 58 6.54 -1.26 5.40
C GLN A 58 5.01 -1.37 5.45
N SER A 59 4.38 -1.77 4.35
CA SER A 59 2.92 -1.91 4.29
C SER A 59 2.40 -3.01 5.24
N ALA A 60 3.15 -4.09 5.42
CA ALA A 60 2.85 -5.17 6.35
C ALA A 60 3.02 -4.73 7.82
N LEU A 61 4.08 -3.98 8.13
CA LEU A 61 4.31 -3.43 9.46
C LEU A 61 3.24 -2.39 9.85
N ASP A 62 2.82 -1.54 8.91
CA ASP A 62 1.72 -0.60 9.13
C ASP A 62 0.41 -1.34 9.48
N LEU A 63 0.13 -2.47 8.82
CA LEU A 63 -1.04 -3.32 9.14
C LEU A 63 -0.87 -4.00 10.51
N LEU A 64 0.31 -4.53 10.79
CA LEU A 64 0.63 -5.15 12.08
C LEU A 64 0.44 -4.16 13.23
N GLN A 65 0.84 -2.90 13.06
CA GLN A 65 0.63 -1.86 14.07
C GLN A 65 -0.86 -1.64 14.37
N VAL A 66 -1.72 -1.59 13.35
CA VAL A 66 -3.17 -1.44 13.54
C VAL A 66 -3.77 -2.65 14.25
N ILE A 67 -3.40 -3.86 13.84
CA ILE A 67 -3.87 -5.10 14.48
C ILE A 67 -3.39 -5.16 15.94
N PHE A 68 -2.13 -4.82 16.18
CA PHE A 68 -1.57 -4.77 17.52
C PHE A 68 -2.34 -3.80 18.42
N LEU A 69 -2.60 -2.57 17.97
CA LEU A 69 -3.36 -1.59 18.74
C LEU A 69 -4.77 -2.08 19.08
N LEU A 70 -5.45 -2.73 18.12
CA LEU A 70 -6.79 -3.29 18.30
C LEU A 70 -6.80 -4.42 19.33
N VAL A 71 -5.93 -5.42 19.15
CA VAL A 71 -5.84 -6.59 20.04
C VAL A 71 -5.37 -6.18 21.42
N PHE A 72 -4.36 -5.33 21.51
CA PHE A 72 -3.81 -4.86 22.78
C PHE A 72 -4.81 -4.00 23.55
N SER A 73 -5.55 -3.12 22.87
CA SER A 73 -6.64 -2.36 23.50
C SER A 73 -7.71 -3.30 24.06
N LEU A 74 -8.17 -4.29 23.28
CA LEU A 74 -9.17 -5.25 23.75
C LEU A 74 -8.66 -6.06 24.95
N PHE A 75 -7.39 -6.48 24.90
CA PHE A 75 -6.74 -7.20 25.98
C PHE A 75 -6.72 -6.39 27.27
N LEU A 76 -6.33 -5.11 27.22
CA LEU A 76 -6.32 -4.23 28.39
C LEU A 76 -7.74 -4.07 28.98
N PHE A 77 -8.74 -3.81 28.15
CA PHE A 77 -10.10 -3.55 28.65
C PHE A 77 -10.83 -4.78 29.20
N TYR A 78 -10.65 -5.96 28.59
CA TYR A 78 -11.50 -7.13 28.91
C TYR A 78 -10.77 -8.31 29.54
N CYS A 79 -9.49 -8.49 29.22
CA CYS A 79 -8.74 -9.69 29.62
C CYS A 79 -7.85 -9.47 30.86
N ILE A 80 -7.80 -8.24 31.40
CA ILE A 80 -7.09 -7.91 32.64
C ILE A 80 -8.08 -7.80 33.80
N ASP A 81 -7.79 -8.53 34.87
CA ASP A 81 -8.52 -8.42 36.13
C ASP A 81 -7.91 -7.32 37.04
N TYR A 82 -8.30 -6.07 36.78
CA TYR A 82 -7.78 -4.90 37.51
C TYR A 82 -7.94 -4.99 39.05
N PRO A 83 -9.06 -5.49 39.60
CA PRO A 83 -9.15 -5.71 41.05
C PRO A 83 -8.10 -6.67 41.63
N VAL A 84 -7.66 -7.72 40.90
CA VAL A 84 -6.52 -8.56 41.36
C VAL A 84 -5.21 -7.78 41.27
N LEU A 85 -5.04 -7.02 40.19
CA LEU A 85 -3.84 -6.22 39.94
C LEU A 85 -3.63 -5.15 41.02
N PHE A 86 -4.70 -4.47 41.45
CA PHE A 86 -4.68 -3.42 42.48
C PHE A 86 -4.82 -3.94 43.92
N ARG A 87 -4.93 -5.27 44.11
CA ARG A 87 -5.08 -5.95 45.40
C ARG A 87 -6.39 -5.66 46.14
N ASP A 88 -7.44 -5.31 45.41
CA ASP A 88 -8.80 -5.20 45.96
C ASP A 88 -9.42 -6.58 46.25
N LYS A 89 -8.92 -7.63 45.57
CA LYS A 89 -9.35 -9.02 45.76
C LYS A 89 -8.17 -10.00 45.70
N PRO A 90 -8.25 -11.15 46.41
CA PRO A 90 -7.22 -12.17 46.33
C PRO A 90 -7.22 -12.83 44.94
N ALA A 91 -6.04 -13.26 44.48
CA ALA A 91 -5.86 -13.96 43.20
C ALA A 91 -6.51 -15.35 43.19
N ASP A 92 -6.67 -15.95 44.37
CA ASP A 92 -7.33 -17.24 44.59
C ASP A 92 -8.54 -17.01 45.50
N SER A 93 -9.73 -17.41 45.06
CA SER A 93 -10.99 -17.21 45.80
C SER A 93 -10.98 -17.82 47.20
N ASN A 94 -10.08 -18.77 47.46
CA ASN A 94 -9.97 -19.46 48.74
C ASN A 94 -8.89 -18.89 49.67
N ARG A 95 -8.18 -17.81 49.28
CA ARG A 95 -7.11 -17.19 50.09
C ARG A 95 -7.54 -15.85 50.65
N VAL A 96 -7.28 -15.64 51.93
CA VAL A 96 -7.43 -14.32 52.58
C VAL A 96 -6.30 -13.41 52.11
N ILE A 97 -6.59 -12.13 51.85
CA ILE A 97 -5.59 -11.14 51.45
C ILE A 97 -4.62 -10.92 52.61
N ASN A 98 -3.49 -11.64 52.60
CA ASN A 98 -2.36 -11.33 53.45
C ASN A 98 -1.47 -10.36 52.68
N GLY A 99 -1.12 -9.21 53.26
CA GLY A 99 -0.30 -8.16 52.61
C GLY A 99 1.11 -8.60 52.17
N THR A 100 1.47 -9.86 52.41
CA THR A 100 2.73 -10.51 52.04
C THR A 100 2.65 -11.35 50.76
N ASP A 101 1.46 -11.59 50.21
CA ASP A 101 1.29 -12.45 49.03
C ASP A 101 1.72 -11.74 47.74
N LYS A 102 2.66 -12.37 47.03
CA LYS A 102 3.17 -11.88 45.75
C LYS A 102 2.21 -12.26 44.63
N VAL A 103 1.51 -11.27 44.06
CA VAL A 103 0.68 -11.43 42.86
C VAL A 103 1.58 -11.60 41.63
N ARG A 104 1.38 -12.66 40.85
CA ARG A 104 2.09 -12.85 39.57
C ARG A 104 1.26 -12.27 38.43
N LEU A 105 1.91 -11.83 37.37
CA LEU A 105 1.22 -11.28 36.20
C LEU A 105 0.32 -12.33 35.51
N SER A 106 0.70 -13.61 35.57
CA SER A 106 -0.12 -14.73 35.10
C SER A 106 -1.47 -14.84 35.79
N ASP A 107 -1.57 -14.41 37.05
CA ASP A 107 -2.78 -14.53 37.87
C ASP A 107 -3.79 -13.42 37.57
N VAL A 108 -3.33 -12.37 36.89
CA VAL A 108 -4.15 -11.21 36.46
C VAL A 108 -4.81 -11.45 35.11
N PHE A 109 -4.22 -12.33 34.29
CA PHE A 109 -4.72 -12.62 32.95
C PHE A 109 -5.89 -13.59 33.00
N LEU A 110 -7.04 -13.13 32.53
CA LEU A 110 -8.23 -13.97 32.44
C LEU A 110 -8.10 -14.95 31.26
N PRO A 111 -8.58 -16.20 31.41
CA PRO A 111 -8.64 -17.14 30.29
C PRO A 111 -9.56 -16.59 29.21
N ALA A 112 -9.25 -16.90 27.94
CA ALA A 112 -9.94 -16.35 26.77
C ALA A 112 -11.46 -16.51 26.82
N SER A 113 -11.96 -17.63 27.36
CA SER A 113 -13.41 -17.90 27.54
C SER A 113 -14.10 -16.93 28.50
N LYS A 114 -13.43 -16.50 29.57
CA LYS A 114 -13.97 -15.49 30.52
C LYS A 114 -13.80 -14.07 29.99
N CYS A 115 -12.82 -13.84 29.12
CA CYS A 115 -12.65 -12.53 28.48
C CYS A 115 -13.78 -12.28 27.47
N THR A 116 -14.09 -13.26 26.62
CA THR A 116 -15.18 -13.14 25.63
C THR A 116 -16.57 -13.12 26.28
N SER A 117 -16.77 -13.77 27.44
CA SER A 117 -18.05 -13.72 28.14
C SER A 117 -18.39 -12.33 28.70
N LYS A 118 -17.41 -11.44 28.87
CA LYS A 118 -17.61 -10.06 29.31
C LYS A 118 -17.98 -9.10 28.16
N PHE A 119 -18.01 -9.59 26.92
CA PHE A 119 -18.32 -8.76 25.76
C PHE A 119 -19.77 -8.30 25.82
N THR A 120 -19.96 -6.99 25.70
CA THR A 120 -21.26 -6.31 25.74
C THR A 120 -21.64 -5.90 24.32
N ILE A 121 -22.89 -5.55 24.05
CA ILE A 121 -23.29 -5.08 22.71
C ILE A 121 -22.44 -3.90 22.19
N PHE A 122 -22.01 -2.99 23.08
CA PHE A 122 -21.12 -1.88 22.76
C PHE A 122 -19.73 -2.33 22.30
N THR A 123 -19.22 -3.46 22.80
CA THR A 123 -17.92 -4.00 22.39
C THR A 123 -18.00 -4.52 20.97
N TYR A 124 -19.09 -5.21 20.62
CA TYR A 124 -19.32 -5.66 19.25
C TYR A 124 -19.51 -4.48 18.29
N LEU A 125 -20.26 -3.45 18.70
CA LEU A 125 -20.46 -2.23 17.91
C LEU A 125 -19.14 -1.52 17.57
N TYR A 126 -18.17 -1.53 18.48
CA TYR A 126 -16.83 -0.98 18.26
C TYR A 126 -15.91 -1.92 17.47
N MET A 127 -15.95 -3.23 17.74
CA MET A 127 -15.04 -4.21 17.14
C MET A 127 -15.34 -4.51 15.68
N ILE A 128 -16.62 -4.56 15.28
CA ILE A 128 -17.03 -4.84 13.90
C ILE A 128 -16.45 -3.83 12.89
N PRO A 129 -16.61 -2.50 13.05
CA PRO A 129 -16.04 -1.53 12.09
C PRO A 129 -14.52 -1.55 12.07
N LEU A 130 -13.87 -1.80 13.21
CA LEU A 130 -12.42 -1.95 13.26
C LEU A 130 -11.92 -3.20 12.53
N LEU A 131 -12.63 -4.32 12.67
CA LEU A 131 -12.33 -5.54 11.93
C LEU A 131 -12.52 -5.32 10.42
N MET A 132 -13.62 -4.69 10.00
CA MET A 132 -13.84 -4.32 8.60
C MET A 132 -12.72 -3.40 8.08
N PHE A 133 -12.30 -2.42 8.86
CA PHE A 133 -11.18 -1.54 8.51
C PHE A 133 -9.86 -2.32 8.39
N ALA A 134 -9.58 -3.26 9.30
CA ALA A 134 -8.40 -4.12 9.22
C ALA A 134 -8.41 -5.00 7.96
N LEU A 135 -9.56 -5.58 7.59
CA LEU A 135 -9.73 -6.35 6.37
C LEU A 135 -9.54 -5.49 5.11
N PHE A 136 -10.12 -4.29 5.08
CA PHE A 136 -9.91 -3.34 3.99
C PHE A 136 -8.42 -2.96 3.84
N ARG A 137 -7.73 -2.71 4.96
CA ARG A 137 -6.29 -2.44 4.97
C ARG A 137 -5.49 -3.65 4.45
N LEU A 138 -5.88 -4.86 4.81
CA LEU A 138 -5.27 -6.09 4.29
C LEU A 138 -5.43 -6.21 2.77
N MET A 139 -6.65 -6.01 2.24
CA MET A 139 -6.88 -5.97 0.78
C MET A 139 -6.02 -4.91 0.10
N LYS A 140 -5.86 -3.74 0.71
CA LYS A 140 -4.99 -2.69 0.20
C LYS A 140 -3.53 -3.13 0.12
N VAL A 141 -3.01 -3.89 1.09
CA VAL A 141 -1.64 -4.44 1.05
C VAL A 141 -1.47 -5.38 -0.16
N PHE A 142 -2.46 -6.24 -0.42
CA PHE A 142 -2.42 -7.11 -1.60
C PHE A 142 -2.46 -6.33 -2.91
N ASN A 143 -3.32 -5.31 -3.03
CA ASN A 143 -3.37 -4.44 -4.21
C ASN A 143 -2.05 -3.70 -4.43
N VAL A 144 -1.42 -3.22 -3.35
CA VAL A 144 -0.08 -2.63 -3.40
C VAL A 144 0.94 -3.65 -3.89
N ALA A 145 0.93 -4.87 -3.35
CA ALA A 145 1.83 -5.93 -3.80
C ALA A 145 1.66 -6.25 -5.29
N TYR A 146 0.42 -6.37 -5.76
CA TYR A 146 0.12 -6.62 -7.17
C TYR A 146 0.65 -5.52 -8.09
N HIS A 147 0.31 -4.25 -7.81
CA HIS A 147 0.74 -3.14 -8.66
C HIS A 147 2.25 -2.92 -8.63
N TYR A 148 2.89 -3.02 -7.46
CA TYR A 148 4.34 -2.83 -7.38
C TYR A 148 5.15 -4.03 -7.88
N ALA A 149 4.55 -5.22 -7.99
CA ALA A 149 5.17 -6.34 -8.70
C ALA A 149 5.26 -6.06 -10.21
N ASP A 150 4.26 -5.39 -10.79
CA ASP A 150 4.33 -4.94 -12.18
C ASP A 150 5.42 -3.86 -12.39
N ILE A 151 5.50 -2.88 -11.49
CA ILE A 151 6.59 -1.88 -11.52
C ILE A 151 7.96 -2.52 -11.33
N LYS A 152 8.09 -3.51 -10.44
CA LYS A 152 9.32 -4.29 -10.30
C LYS A 152 9.70 -4.96 -11.63
N ALA A 153 8.74 -5.56 -12.32
CA ALA A 153 8.98 -6.15 -13.63
C ALA A 153 9.42 -5.09 -14.66
N PHE A 154 8.81 -3.90 -14.63
CA PHE A 154 9.21 -2.78 -15.49
C PHE A 154 10.67 -2.36 -15.26
N TYR A 155 11.09 -2.22 -14.00
CA TYR A 155 12.49 -1.90 -13.67
C TYR A 155 13.47 -2.97 -14.17
N ASN A 156 13.16 -4.25 -13.95
CA ASN A 156 14.07 -5.34 -14.31
C ASN A 156 14.09 -5.62 -15.83
N VAL A 157 12.95 -5.54 -16.50
CA VAL A 157 12.80 -5.93 -17.92
C VAL A 157 12.96 -4.74 -18.86
N ALA A 158 12.30 -3.60 -18.60
CA ALA A 158 12.30 -2.46 -19.51
C ALA A 158 13.43 -1.47 -19.23
N LEU A 159 13.78 -1.23 -17.95
CA LEU A 159 14.90 -0.34 -17.60
C LEU A 159 16.25 -1.07 -17.49
N HIS A 160 16.23 -2.40 -17.48
CA HIS A 160 17.37 -3.27 -17.27
C HIS A 160 18.15 -2.97 -15.97
N ILE A 161 17.43 -2.65 -14.89
CA ILE A 161 18.01 -2.39 -13.57
C ILE A 161 17.68 -3.55 -12.64
N PRO A 162 18.66 -4.35 -12.20
CA PRO A 162 18.42 -5.41 -11.24
C PRO A 162 18.12 -4.83 -9.84
N ASP A 163 17.27 -5.53 -9.07
CA ASP A 163 16.83 -5.09 -7.74
C ASP A 163 17.99 -4.67 -6.79
N LYS A 164 19.15 -5.32 -6.90
CA LYS A 164 20.34 -5.06 -6.06
C LYS A 164 21.03 -3.74 -6.39
N GLU A 165 20.91 -3.27 -7.64
CA GLU A 165 21.58 -2.06 -8.11
C GLU A 165 20.68 -0.84 -8.05
N LEU A 166 19.38 -1.00 -7.72
CA LEU A 166 18.42 0.10 -7.66
C LEU A 166 18.92 1.28 -6.80
N GLN A 167 19.64 1.00 -5.72
CA GLN A 167 20.19 2.01 -4.81
C GLN A 167 21.37 2.80 -5.39
N ASN A 168 22.04 2.27 -6.42
CA ASN A 168 23.18 2.93 -7.06
C ASN A 168 22.75 4.00 -8.05
N TYR A 169 21.49 3.95 -8.52
CA TYR A 169 20.95 4.91 -9.48
C TYR A 169 20.32 6.12 -8.80
N THR A 170 20.67 7.30 -9.27
CA THR A 170 19.98 8.55 -8.95
C THR A 170 18.65 8.64 -9.68
N TRP A 171 17.70 9.43 -9.13
CA TRP A 171 16.40 9.62 -9.78
C TRP A 171 16.50 10.18 -11.20
N ARG A 172 17.50 11.02 -11.48
CA ARG A 172 17.74 11.58 -12.82
C ARG A 172 18.11 10.48 -13.83
N GLU A 173 18.98 9.56 -13.45
CA GLU A 173 19.36 8.42 -14.30
C GLU A 173 18.18 7.50 -14.56
N ILE A 174 17.31 7.28 -13.56
CA ILE A 174 16.06 6.55 -13.74
C ILE A 174 15.16 7.26 -14.77
N ILE A 175 15.01 8.58 -14.68
CA ILE A 175 14.22 9.35 -15.67
C ILE A 175 14.78 9.16 -17.08
N HIS A 176 16.10 9.28 -17.28
CA HIS A 176 16.69 9.08 -18.61
C HIS A 176 16.39 7.69 -19.16
N LYS A 177 16.55 6.64 -18.34
CA LYS A 177 16.21 5.27 -18.73
C LYS A 177 14.71 5.10 -19.04
N VAL A 178 13.82 5.78 -18.32
CA VAL A 178 12.38 5.77 -18.59
C VAL A 178 12.06 6.45 -19.93
N ILE A 179 12.73 7.56 -20.25
CA ILE A 179 12.59 8.25 -21.54
C ILE A 179 13.10 7.39 -22.69
N GLU A 180 14.21 6.67 -22.49
CA GLU A 180 14.71 5.69 -23.47
C GLU A 180 13.73 4.54 -23.65
N ALA A 181 13.25 3.95 -22.55
CA ALA A 181 12.27 2.86 -22.58
C ALA A 181 10.95 3.28 -23.25
N GLN A 182 10.55 4.55 -23.17
CA GLN A 182 9.37 5.07 -23.88
C GLN A 182 9.50 4.89 -25.41
N LYS A 183 10.70 5.06 -25.97
CA LYS A 183 10.93 4.92 -27.42
C LYS A 183 10.79 3.48 -27.89
N GLU A 184 11.06 2.52 -27.01
CA GLU A 184 10.98 1.10 -27.32
C GLU A 184 9.61 0.49 -27.03
N GLN A 185 8.97 0.93 -25.94
CA GLN A 185 7.74 0.33 -25.41
C GLN A 185 6.46 1.12 -25.78
N ASN A 186 6.59 2.35 -26.30
CA ASN A 186 5.47 3.23 -26.65
C ASN A 186 4.41 3.36 -25.54
N MET A 187 4.83 3.57 -24.28
CA MET A 187 3.92 3.64 -23.13
C MET A 187 2.90 4.77 -23.26
N CYS A 188 3.35 5.93 -23.75
CA CYS A 188 2.50 7.06 -24.14
C CYS A 188 2.20 7.04 -25.65
N ILE A 189 0.93 6.91 -26.03
CA ILE A 189 0.50 6.92 -27.45
C ILE A 189 0.60 8.33 -28.05
N HIS A 190 0.19 9.35 -27.29
CA HIS A 190 -0.03 10.70 -27.84
C HIS A 190 1.27 11.49 -28.05
N LYS A 191 2.39 11.03 -27.46
CA LYS A 191 3.68 11.71 -27.53
C LYS A 191 4.80 10.68 -27.53
N LEU A 192 5.47 10.57 -28.68
CA LEU A 192 6.59 9.64 -28.90
C LEU A 192 7.80 10.02 -28.04
N ASP A 193 8.15 11.31 -28.00
CA ASP A 193 9.25 11.83 -27.18
C ASP A 193 8.74 12.47 -25.88
N LEU A 194 8.87 11.75 -24.77
CA LEU A 194 8.64 12.31 -23.44
C LEU A 194 9.86 13.13 -22.99
N THR A 195 9.61 14.28 -22.39
CA THR A 195 10.64 15.10 -21.74
C THR A 195 10.67 14.83 -20.23
N GLU A 196 11.79 15.16 -19.58
CA GLU A 196 11.90 15.11 -18.12
C GLU A 196 10.79 15.94 -17.45
N LEU A 197 10.51 17.13 -18.00
CA LEU A 197 9.48 18.03 -17.51
C LEU A 197 8.08 17.41 -17.54
N ASP A 198 7.75 16.66 -18.61
CA ASP A 198 6.45 15.98 -18.71
C ASP A 198 6.28 14.95 -17.57
N ILE A 199 7.32 14.18 -17.28
CA ILE A 199 7.31 13.18 -16.20
C ILE A 199 7.14 13.87 -14.84
N TYR A 200 7.88 14.95 -14.58
CA TYR A 200 7.74 15.72 -13.34
C TYR A 200 6.33 16.32 -13.18
N GLN A 201 5.77 16.89 -14.24
CA GLN A 201 4.43 17.48 -14.20
C GLN A 201 3.35 16.44 -13.95
N ARG A 202 3.49 15.23 -14.48
CA ARG A 202 2.58 14.11 -14.21
C ARG A 202 2.68 13.64 -12.75
N ILE A 203 3.88 13.38 -12.24
CA ILE A 203 4.09 12.93 -10.85
C ILE A 203 3.60 13.97 -9.84
N LEU A 204 3.82 15.26 -10.12
CA LEU A 204 3.55 16.34 -9.17
C LEU A 204 2.20 17.04 -9.41
N ARG A 205 1.40 16.61 -10.39
CA ARG A 205 0.17 17.30 -10.83
C ARG A 205 -0.68 17.76 -9.65
N THR A 206 -1.15 16.82 -8.83
CA THR A 206 -2.01 17.10 -7.68
C THR A 206 -1.32 17.95 -6.61
N LYS A 207 -0.02 17.74 -6.38
CA LYS A 207 0.75 18.49 -5.38
C LYS A 207 0.90 19.96 -5.80
N ASN A 208 1.21 20.21 -7.07
CA ASN A 208 1.37 21.56 -7.61
C ASN A 208 0.05 22.35 -7.53
N TYR A 209 -1.09 21.70 -7.82
CA TYR A 209 -2.40 22.32 -7.61
C TYR A 209 -2.64 22.69 -6.14
N LEU A 210 -2.39 21.77 -5.21
CA LEU A 210 -2.61 22.05 -3.79
C LEU A 210 -1.69 23.18 -3.28
N ILE A 211 -0.43 23.20 -3.70
CA ILE A 211 0.52 24.29 -3.38
C ILE A 211 -0.01 25.62 -3.91
N ALA A 212 -0.50 25.66 -5.15
CA ALA A 212 -1.06 26.86 -5.73
C ALA A 212 -2.30 27.36 -4.98
N LEU A 213 -3.20 26.46 -4.55
CA LEU A 213 -4.40 26.81 -3.79
C LEU A 213 -4.08 27.39 -2.41
N VAL A 214 -3.09 26.81 -1.72
CA VAL A 214 -2.62 27.33 -0.42
C VAL A 214 -1.93 28.68 -0.59
N ASN A 215 -0.99 28.80 -1.54
CA ASN A 215 -0.24 30.04 -1.75
C ASN A 215 -1.14 31.21 -2.18
N LYS A 216 -2.19 30.94 -2.96
CA LYS A 216 -3.18 31.94 -3.35
C LYS A 216 -4.23 32.21 -2.27
N SER A 217 -4.09 31.60 -1.08
CA SER A 217 -5.04 31.72 0.04
C SER A 217 -6.49 31.41 -0.35
N VAL A 218 -6.69 30.50 -1.31
CA VAL A 218 -8.02 30.02 -1.72
C VAL A 218 -8.59 29.09 -0.64
N LEU A 219 -7.70 28.36 0.05
CA LEU A 219 -8.06 27.50 1.16
C LEU A 219 -7.99 28.27 2.48
N PRO A 220 -9.02 28.19 3.34
CA PRO A 220 -9.01 28.86 4.64
C PRO A 220 -8.09 28.07 5.60
N THR A 221 -6.80 28.41 5.62
CA THR A 221 -5.82 27.81 6.54
C THR A 221 -5.60 28.65 7.80
N ASN A 222 -6.03 29.91 7.81
CA ASN A 222 -5.83 30.83 8.92
C ASN A 222 -7.16 31.07 9.62
N PHE A 223 -7.17 30.86 10.95
CA PHE A 223 -8.36 31.04 11.79
C PHE A 223 -8.01 31.99 12.92
N ASN A 224 -8.84 33.00 13.12
CA ASN A 224 -8.72 33.88 14.28
C ASN A 224 -9.57 33.31 15.42
N ILE A 225 -8.91 32.74 16.43
CA ILE A 225 -9.57 32.15 17.59
C ILE A 225 -9.62 33.20 18.71
N PRO A 226 -10.80 33.48 19.30
CA PRO A 226 -10.90 34.38 20.45
C PRO A 226 -9.91 33.99 21.54
N PHE A 227 -9.19 34.97 22.10
CA PHE A 227 -8.15 34.83 23.12
C PHE A 227 -6.81 34.18 22.69
N LEU A 228 -6.76 33.43 21.59
CA LEU A 228 -5.52 32.84 21.05
C LEU A 228 -4.91 33.64 19.89
N GLY A 229 -5.72 34.42 19.18
CA GLY A 229 -5.29 35.16 17.98
C GLY A 229 -5.30 34.29 16.73
N ASP A 230 -4.46 34.66 15.75
CA ASP A 230 -4.38 33.98 14.46
C ASP A 230 -3.62 32.64 14.57
N VAL A 231 -4.31 31.55 14.22
CA VAL A 231 -3.78 30.19 14.22
C VAL A 231 -3.84 29.61 12.82
N ILE A 232 -2.74 29.02 12.38
CA ILE A 232 -2.66 28.28 11.11
C ILE A 232 -3.04 26.83 11.37
N TYR A 233 -4.12 26.37 10.74
CA TYR A 233 -4.58 24.99 10.84
C TYR A 233 -4.69 24.35 9.46
N PHE A 234 -3.80 23.41 9.18
CA PHE A 234 -3.81 22.60 7.96
C PHE A 234 -3.38 21.16 8.27
N SER A 235 -4.32 20.38 8.79
CA SER A 235 -4.05 19.00 9.22
C SER A 235 -3.99 18.01 8.06
N ASN A 236 -3.37 16.85 8.28
CA ASN A 236 -3.38 15.75 7.29
C ASN A 236 -4.81 15.30 6.95
N GLY A 237 -5.75 15.37 7.90
CA GLY A 237 -7.16 15.08 7.66
C GLY A 237 -7.82 16.09 6.74
N MET A 238 -7.58 17.39 6.95
CA MET A 238 -8.06 18.44 6.04
C MET A 238 -7.49 18.26 4.64
N LYS A 239 -6.18 18.02 4.53
CA LYS A 239 -5.51 17.73 3.26
C LYS A 239 -6.11 16.51 2.55
N TYR A 240 -6.41 15.43 3.28
CA TYR A 240 -7.05 14.25 2.71
C TYR A 240 -8.44 14.55 2.16
N ASN A 241 -9.29 15.27 2.93
CA ASN A 241 -10.62 15.66 2.49
C ASN A 241 -10.59 16.57 1.26
N LEU A 242 -9.66 17.53 1.21
CA LEU A 242 -9.49 18.39 0.05
C LEU A 242 -9.08 17.58 -1.19
N ASN A 243 -8.18 16.61 -1.05
CA ASN A 243 -7.82 15.75 -2.17
C ASN A 243 -8.99 14.88 -2.63
N LEU A 244 -9.79 14.37 -1.70
CA LEU A 244 -10.99 13.60 -2.01
C LEU A 244 -12.00 14.43 -2.80
N LEU A 245 -12.27 15.67 -2.36
CA LEU A 245 -13.23 16.57 -3.00
C LEU A 245 -12.75 17.05 -4.36
N LEU A 246 -11.47 17.39 -4.49
CA LEU A 246 -10.94 18.05 -5.68
C LEU A 246 -10.38 17.09 -6.72
N PHE A 247 -9.93 15.88 -6.36
CA PHE A 247 -9.17 15.04 -7.30
C PHE A 247 -9.55 13.56 -7.36
N TRP A 248 -10.11 12.97 -6.29
CA TRP A 248 -10.36 11.52 -6.23
C TRP A 248 -11.84 11.14 -6.27
N GLY A 249 -12.74 12.09 -5.98
CA GLY A 249 -14.18 11.83 -5.92
C GLY A 249 -14.81 11.65 -7.31
N PRO A 250 -15.95 10.93 -7.41
CA PRO A 250 -16.68 10.78 -8.66
C PRO A 250 -17.23 12.11 -9.19
N TRP A 251 -17.41 13.10 -8.32
CA TRP A 251 -17.82 14.47 -8.64
C TRP A 251 -16.66 15.44 -8.66
N SER A 252 -15.43 14.93 -8.69
CA SER A 252 -14.26 15.80 -8.74
C SER A 252 -14.22 16.51 -10.10
N PRO A 253 -13.70 17.75 -10.16
CA PRO A 253 -13.62 18.52 -11.40
C PRO A 253 -12.66 17.91 -12.45
N PHE A 254 -11.95 16.83 -12.14
CA PHE A 254 -11.06 16.13 -13.05
C PHE A 254 -11.70 14.80 -13.45
N GLU A 255 -12.12 14.69 -14.71
CA GLU A 255 -12.97 13.59 -15.18
C GLU A 255 -12.19 12.30 -15.51
N ASN A 256 -10.85 12.31 -15.50
CA ASN A 256 -10.02 11.13 -15.77
C ASN A 256 -8.64 11.26 -15.12
N ASN A 257 -8.46 10.69 -13.92
CA ASN A 257 -7.14 10.32 -13.39
C ASN A 257 -7.09 8.80 -13.26
#